data_AF-A0A6G1R8W3-F1
#
_entry.id   AF-A0A6G1R8W3-F1
#
_cell.length_a   1.000
_cell.length_b   1.000
_cell.length_c   1.000
_cell.angle_alpha   90.00
_cell.angle_beta   90.00
_cell.angle_gamma   90.00
#
_symmetry.space_group_name_H-M   'P 1'
#
loop_
_entity.id
_entity.type
_entity.pdbx_description
1 polymer ?
#
loop_
_entity_poly.entity_id
_entity_poly.type
_entity_poly.pdbx_seq_one_letter_code
_entity_poly.pdbx_strand_id
1 'polypeptide(L)'
;TYEPTSKKIRHYSANACLLPICSLYGAAVTTVEGVGSTKTRVHPVQERLAKCHGSQCGFCTPGMVMSIYALLRNHAEPSMEQIISALDGNLCRCTGYRPIIDSYT
;
A
#
# COMPACT_ATOMS: atom_id res chain seq x y z
N THR A 1 -5.96 12.28 5.59
CA THR A 1 -6.52 13.65 5.77
C THR A 1 -7.30 13.72 7.06
N TYR A 2 -7.13 14.80 7.82
CA TYR A 2 -7.89 15.04 9.05
C TYR A 2 -9.26 15.63 8.70
N GLU A 3 -10.33 15.08 9.27
CA GLU A 3 -11.70 15.57 9.11
C GLU A 3 -12.11 16.35 10.37
N PRO A 4 -12.25 17.69 10.31
CA PRO A 4 -12.44 18.52 11.51
C PRO A 4 -13.74 18.25 12.27
N THR A 5 -14.80 17.86 11.57
CA THR A 5 -16.12 17.59 12.15
C THR A 5 -16.13 16.29 12.96
N SER A 6 -15.53 15.22 12.42
CA SER A 6 -15.47 13.91 13.08
C SER A 6 -14.25 13.76 14.01
N LYS A 7 -13.28 14.68 13.93
CA LYS A 7 -11.96 14.61 14.59
C LYS A 7 -11.19 13.33 14.28
N LYS A 8 -11.45 12.69 13.14
CA LYS A 8 -10.79 11.45 12.70
C LYS A 8 -9.78 11.74 11.60
N ILE A 9 -8.73 10.92 11.57
CA ILE A 9 -7.77 10.89 10.46
C ILE A 9 -8.19 9.76 9.53
N ARG A 10 -8.46 10.10 8.27
CA ARG A 10 -8.78 9.14 7.21
C ARG A 10 -7.52 8.79 6.42
N HIS A 11 -7.29 7.50 6.23
CA HIS A 11 -6.24 6.96 5.36
C HIS A 11 -6.89 6.31 4.13
N TYR A 12 -6.38 6.60 2.94
CA TYR A 12 -6.82 5.97 1.69
C TYR A 12 -5.67 5.97 0.68
N SER A 13 -5.66 4.97 -0.21
CA SER A 13 -4.76 4.90 -1.35
C SER A 13 -5.32 5.70 -2.53
N ALA A 14 -4.45 6.22 -3.39
CA ALA A 14 -4.86 6.92 -4.60
C ALA A 14 -3.76 6.85 -5.67
N ASN A 15 -4.18 6.93 -6.93
CA ASN A 15 -3.26 6.95 -8.07
C ASN A 15 -2.65 8.35 -8.23
N ALA A 16 -1.37 8.48 -7.87
CA ALA A 16 -0.67 9.77 -7.90
C ALA A 16 -0.65 10.43 -9.29
N CYS A 17 -0.66 9.65 -10.37
CA CYS A 17 -0.67 10.15 -11.74
C CYS A 17 -1.93 10.96 -12.11
N LEU A 18 -3.01 10.84 -11.34
CA LEU A 18 -4.28 11.53 -11.56
C LEU A 18 -4.61 12.53 -10.44
N LEU A 19 -3.69 12.78 -9.51
CA LEU A 19 -3.89 13.69 -8.38
C LEU A 19 -3.18 15.03 -8.62
N PRO A 20 -3.92 16.12 -8.94
CA PRO A 20 -3.32 17.44 -9.03
C PRO A 20 -2.82 17.89 -7.66
N ILE A 21 -1.62 18.45 -7.60
CA ILE A 21 -1.01 18.93 -6.34
C ILE A 21 -1.89 19.96 -5.60
N CYS A 22 -2.65 20.78 -6.33
CA CYS A 22 -3.55 21.77 -5.76
C CYS A 22 -4.68 21.14 -4.92
N SER A 23 -5.05 19.88 -5.18
CA SER A 23 -6.06 19.15 -4.40
C SER A 23 -5.53 18.62 -3.06
N LEU A 24 -4.21 18.68 -2.84
CA LEU A 24 -3.54 18.09 -1.68
C LEU A 24 -3.26 19.11 -0.57
N TYR A 25 -3.77 20.33 -0.68
CA TYR A 25 -3.62 21.35 0.36
C TYR A 25 -4.15 20.83 1.71
N GLY A 26 -3.30 20.85 2.75
CA GLY A 26 -3.63 20.35 4.09
C GLY A 26 -3.69 18.82 4.22
N ALA A 27 -3.40 18.06 3.15
CA ALA A 27 -3.26 16.61 3.21
C ALA A 27 -1.81 16.20 3.54
N ALA A 28 -1.64 14.96 3.97
CA ALA A 28 -0.32 14.34 4.15
C ALA A 28 -0.18 13.17 3.18
N VAL A 29 0.87 13.21 2.35
CA VAL A 29 1.20 12.16 1.38
C VAL A 29 2.23 11.23 1.98
N THR A 30 2.07 9.92 1.78
CA THR A 30 3.04 8.90 2.17
C THR A 30 3.34 8.04 0.95
N THR A 31 4.61 7.87 0.62
CA THR A 31 5.10 7.00 -0.47
C THR A 31 5.79 5.77 0.09
N VAL A 32 6.26 4.87 -0.79
CA VAL A 32 6.91 3.61 -0.39
C VAL A 32 8.18 3.84 0.44
N GLU A 33 8.91 4.92 0.20
CA GLU A 33 10.11 5.28 0.96
C GLU A 33 9.75 5.83 2.34
N GLY A 34 8.56 6.44 2.47
CA GLY A 34 8.06 7.01 3.71
C GLY A 34 7.61 5.96 4.73
N VAL A 35 7.28 4.74 4.29
CA VAL A 35 6.90 3.66 5.21
C VAL A 35 8.10 2.89 5.76
N GLY A 36 9.22 2.87 5.04
CA GLY A 36 10.42 2.13 5.43
C GLY A 36 11.44 2.06 4.31
N SER A 37 12.70 1.80 4.67
CA SER A 37 13.81 1.67 3.72
C SER A 37 14.89 0.73 4.23
N THR A 38 15.75 0.25 3.33
CA THR A 38 16.95 -0.54 3.68
C THR A 38 18.00 0.28 4.43
N LYS A 39 17.97 1.61 4.34
CA LYS A 39 18.87 2.52 5.08
C LYS A 39 18.41 2.74 6.52
N THR A 40 17.13 2.50 6.79
CA THR A 40 16.51 2.67 8.10
C THR A 40 15.99 1.32 8.58
N ARG A 41 14.67 1.17 8.66
CA ARG A 41 14.00 -0.08 8.97
C ARG A 41 12.98 -0.34 7.86
N VAL A 42 12.98 -1.57 7.37
CA VAL A 42 12.00 -2.05 6.39
C VAL A 42 10.67 -2.29 7.10
N HIS A 43 9.57 -1.87 6.49
CA HIS A 43 8.23 -2.09 7.02
C HIS A 43 7.82 -3.56 6.85
N PRO A 44 7.06 -4.19 7.78
CA PRO A 44 6.63 -5.59 7.64
C PRO A 44 5.94 -5.93 6.31
N VAL A 45 5.19 -4.98 5.73
CA VAL A 45 4.58 -5.12 4.40
C VAL A 45 5.62 -5.30 3.29
N GLN A 46 6.68 -4.48 3.30
CA GLN A 46 7.78 -4.58 2.34
C GLN A 46 8.55 -5.90 2.55
N GLU A 47 8.82 -6.25 3.80
CA GLU A 47 9.57 -7.45 4.16
C GLU A 47 8.85 -8.72 3.73
N ARG A 48 7.56 -8.87 4.06
CA ARG A 48 6.76 -10.06 3.70
C ARG A 48 6.65 -10.21 2.19
N LEU A 49 6.34 -9.14 1.46
CA LEU A 49 6.22 -9.19 0.01
C LEU A 49 7.51 -9.66 -0.67
N ALA A 50 8.66 -9.21 -0.18
CA ALA A 50 9.96 -9.64 -0.69
C ALA A 50 10.27 -11.11 -0.31
N LYS A 51 10.09 -11.47 0.96
CA LYS A 51 10.41 -12.82 1.48
C LYS A 51 9.49 -13.92 0.93
N CYS A 52 8.25 -13.60 0.63
CA CYS A 52 7.27 -14.52 0.04
C CYS A 52 7.36 -14.58 -1.50
N HIS A 53 8.44 -14.07 -2.11
CA HIS A 53 8.64 -14.06 -3.57
C HIS A 53 7.54 -13.31 -4.34
N GLY A 54 6.89 -12.34 -3.70
CA GLY A 54 5.87 -11.46 -4.30
C GLY A 54 6.43 -10.35 -5.19
N SER A 55 7.74 -10.36 -5.47
CA SER A 55 8.40 -9.43 -6.36
C SER A 55 9.38 -10.15 -7.30
N GLN A 56 9.27 -9.87 -8.60
CA GLN A 56 10.20 -10.34 -9.63
C GLN A 56 10.91 -9.15 -10.28
N CYS A 57 10.32 -8.55 -11.33
CA CYS A 57 10.90 -7.36 -11.96
C CYS A 57 10.88 -6.11 -11.06
N GLY A 58 10.12 -6.12 -9.97
CA GLY A 58 10.06 -5.05 -8.97
C GLY A 58 9.21 -3.84 -9.34
N PHE A 59 8.84 -3.65 -10.61
CA PHE A 59 8.22 -2.39 -11.04
C PHE A 59 6.86 -2.08 -10.38
N CYS A 60 6.01 -3.10 -10.22
CA CYS A 60 4.70 -2.93 -9.57
C CYS A 60 4.77 -2.98 -8.03
N THR A 61 5.93 -3.35 -7.46
CA THR A 61 6.08 -3.62 -6.02
C THR A 61 5.75 -2.40 -5.14
N PRO A 62 6.16 -1.16 -5.46
CA PRO A 62 5.76 0.02 -4.69
C PRO A 62 4.24 0.19 -4.59
N GLY A 63 3.50 -0.02 -5.68
CA GLY A 63 2.04 0.07 -5.70
C GLY A 63 1.38 -0.98 -4.80
N MET A 64 1.82 -2.24 -4.91
CA MET A 64 1.36 -3.35 -4.06
C MET A 64 1.58 -3.06 -2.58
N VAL A 65 2.78 -2.57 -2.21
CA VAL A 65 3.10 -2.20 -0.83
C VAL A 65 2.18 -1.09 -0.33
N MET A 66 1.96 -0.04 -1.12
CA MET A 66 1.17 1.11 -0.68
C MET A 66 -0.32 0.79 -0.55
N SER A 67 -0.88 -0.05 -1.43
CA SER A 67 -2.25 -0.54 -1.31
C SER A 67 -2.47 -1.32 -0.01
N ILE A 68 -1.58 -2.27 0.29
CA ILE A 68 -1.69 -3.10 1.50
C ILE A 68 -1.38 -2.31 2.76
N TYR A 69 -0.41 -1.40 2.70
CA TYR A 69 -0.14 -0.49 3.81
C TYR A 69 -1.37 0.37 4.13
N ALA A 70 -2.04 0.94 3.13
CA ALA A 70 -3.26 1.72 3.34
C ALA A 70 -4.40 0.87 3.93
N LEU A 71 -4.55 -0.38 3.48
CA LEU A 71 -5.50 -1.33 4.06
C LEU A 71 -5.20 -1.58 5.55
N LEU A 72 -3.96 -1.94 5.89
CA LEU A 72 -3.57 -2.25 7.27
C LEU A 72 -3.66 -1.05 8.22
N ARG A 73 -3.54 0.17 7.70
CA ARG A 73 -3.78 1.40 8.46
C ARG A 73 -5.24 1.62 8.84
N ASN A 74 -6.18 1.00 8.12
CA ASN A 74 -7.61 1.07 8.37
C ASN A 74 -8.16 -0.19 9.06
N HIS A 75 -7.53 -1.35 8.83
CA HIS A 75 -7.92 -2.65 9.37
C HIS A 75 -6.68 -3.41 9.83
N ALA A 76 -6.46 -3.51 11.15
CA ALA A 76 -5.28 -4.18 11.71
C ALA A 76 -5.24 -5.68 11.35
N GLU A 77 -6.41 -6.31 11.24
CA GLU A 77 -6.59 -7.72 10.88
C GLU A 77 -7.57 -7.79 9.69
N PRO A 78 -7.10 -7.54 8.45
CA PRO A 78 -7.96 -7.54 7.28
C PRO A 78 -8.34 -8.97 6.88
N SER A 79 -9.55 -9.14 6.34
CA SER A 79 -9.96 -10.41 5.73
C SER A 79 -9.29 -10.62 4.37
N MET A 80 -9.29 -11.86 3.89
CA MET A 80 -8.81 -12.21 2.54
C MET A 80 -9.53 -11.39 1.45
N GLU A 81 -10.85 -11.20 1.59
CA GLU A 81 -11.64 -10.41 0.65
C GLU A 81 -11.17 -8.95 0.61
N GLN A 82 -10.86 -8.36 1.77
CA GLN A 82 -10.34 -6.99 1.85
C GLN A 82 -8.95 -6.87 1.23
N ILE A 83 -8.09 -7.87 1.40
CA ILE A 83 -6.76 -7.92 0.78
C ILE A 83 -6.87 -7.94 -0.74
N ILE A 84 -7.74 -8.81 -1.29
CA ILE A 84 -7.97 -8.89 -2.74
C ILE A 84 -8.50 -7.56 -3.26
N SER A 85 -9.53 -7.00 -2.61
CA SER A 85 -10.13 -5.74 -3.03
C SER A 85 -9.13 -4.57 -3.00
N ALA A 86 -8.24 -4.52 -2.00
CA ALA A 86 -7.19 -3.49 -1.94
C ALA A 86 -6.18 -3.60 -3.10
N LEU A 87 -6.07 -4.76 -3.74
CA LEU A 87 -5.16 -5.06 -4.83
C LEU A 87 -5.79 -4.96 -6.22
N ASP A 88 -7.12 -4.82 -6.35
CA ASP A 88 -7.85 -4.78 -7.65
C ASP A 88 -7.27 -3.75 -8.65
N GLY A 89 -6.78 -2.61 -8.14
CA GLY A 89 -6.18 -1.55 -8.94
C GLY A 89 -4.70 -1.75 -9.31
N ASN A 90 -4.06 -2.83 -8.85
CA ASN A 90 -2.62 -3.05 -9.03
C ASN A 90 -2.34 -4.19 -10.00
N LEU A 91 -1.71 -3.87 -11.13
CA LEU A 91 -1.37 -4.86 -12.15
C LEU A 91 0.04 -5.41 -11.97
N CYS A 92 0.18 -6.73 -12.07
CA CYS A 92 1.46 -7.42 -12.12
C CYS A 92 1.54 -8.37 -13.31
N ARG A 93 2.63 -8.26 -14.10
CA ARG A 93 2.85 -9.13 -15.26
C ARG A 93 3.75 -10.33 -14.98
N CYS A 94 4.48 -10.33 -13.87
CA CYS A 94 5.55 -11.30 -13.62
C CYS A 94 5.15 -12.40 -12.62
N THR A 95 4.51 -12.05 -11.50
CA THR A 95 4.35 -12.96 -10.36
C THR A 95 3.14 -13.89 -10.45
N GLY A 96 2.17 -13.59 -11.31
CA GLY A 96 0.89 -14.32 -11.32
C GLY A 96 0.04 -14.13 -10.06
N TYR A 97 0.29 -13.07 -9.28
CA TYR A 97 -0.40 -12.67 -8.03
C TYR A 97 -0.33 -13.62 -6.84
N ARG A 98 -0.25 -14.93 -7.04
CA ARG A 98 -0.26 -15.92 -5.95
C ARG A 98 0.72 -15.59 -4.81
N PRO A 99 2.03 -15.36 -5.06
CA PRO A 99 2.96 -15.03 -3.98
C PRO A 99 2.70 -13.67 -3.32
N ILE A 100 2.04 -12.73 -4.02
CA ILE A 100 1.65 -11.43 -3.46
C ILE A 100 0.52 -11.63 -2.43
N ILE A 101 -0.49 -12.41 -2.80
CA ILE A 101 -1.63 -12.73 -1.92
C ILE A 101 -1.15 -13.52 -0.69
N ASP A 102 -0.33 -14.54 -0.91
CA ASP A 102 0.23 -15.38 0.17
C ASP A 102 1.12 -14.57 1.14
N SER A 103 1.63 -13.40 0.73
CA SER A 103 2.43 -12.53 1.61
C SER A 103 1.64 -11.92 2.77
N TYR A 104 0.31 -11.85 2.64
CA TYR A 104 -0.57 -11.11 3.55
C TYR A 104 -1.69 -11.96 4.14
N THR A 105 -1.74 -13.25 3.77
CA THR A 105 -2.59 -14.25 4.40
C THR A 105 -1.86 -14.85 5.60
#